data_AF-A0A536BB96-F1
#
_entry.id   AF-A0A536BB96-F1
#
_cell.length_a   1.000
_cell.length_b   1.000
_cell.length_c   1.000
_cell.angle_alpha   90.00
_cell.angle_beta   90.00
_cell.angle_gamma   90.00
#
_symmetry.space_group_name_H-M   'P 1'
#
loop_
_entity.id
_entity.type
_entity.pdbx_description
1 polymer ?
#
loop_
_entity_poly.entity_id
_entity_poly.type
_entity_poly.pdbx_seq_one_letter_code
_entity_poly.pdbx_strand_id
1 'polypeptide(L)'
;MSDGRVVLKENRIMMVSDEMGDIPAGNTSGLGLYFSDTRFLSAYEFRLNRLQPILLSASVDESYVATFQMVNPVLLLDEGKRRIPQQSLSIRRSRFIYGGLHERIGIQNCGSEPVDIECALRIEADFRDMFDVRGYRLQLLGKMRPLEVDSQGLTFTYDGQDGLMRRTEVVVNRAPTTQHEGTLTWRFPLTSKETVTLVIDIIPLIGENEPMLSYLYDDALQAL
;
A
#
# COMPACT_ATOMS: atom_id res chain seq x y z
N MET A 1 -15.34 12.10 17.73
CA MET A 1 -14.38 10.99 17.63
C MET A 1 -14.31 10.67 16.15
N SER A 2 -13.19 10.93 15.48
CA SER A 2 -13.01 10.48 14.10
C SER A 2 -13.07 8.95 14.10
N ASP A 3 -13.67 8.36 13.08
CA ASP A 3 -13.96 6.92 12.97
C ASP A 3 -12.69 6.03 12.82
N GLY A 4 -11.52 6.50 13.26
CA GLY A 4 -10.24 5.78 13.15
C GLY A 4 -9.82 5.45 11.71
N ARG A 5 -10.27 6.26 10.73
CA ARG A 5 -10.04 6.04 9.30
C ARG A 5 -9.41 7.24 8.63
N VAL A 6 -8.64 6.99 7.59
CA VAL A 6 -8.13 8.00 6.66
C VAL A 6 -8.78 7.79 5.30
N VAL A 7 -9.45 8.82 4.81
CA VAL A 7 -10.13 8.82 3.51
C VAL A 7 -9.45 9.82 2.60
N LEU A 8 -8.98 9.34 1.45
CA LEU A 8 -8.52 10.18 0.34
C LEU A 8 -9.46 10.01 -0.84
N LYS A 9 -9.73 11.09 -1.57
CA LYS A 9 -10.58 11.03 -2.76
C LYS A 9 -10.08 12.01 -3.80
N GLU A 10 -9.97 11.54 -5.04
CA GLU A 10 -9.82 12.40 -6.19
C GLU A 10 -10.58 11.83 -7.39
N ASN A 11 -11.39 12.67 -8.05
CA ASN A 11 -12.32 12.26 -9.11
C ASN A 11 -13.15 11.01 -8.75
N ARG A 12 -12.93 9.91 -9.48
CA ARG A 12 -13.63 8.62 -9.35
C ARG A 12 -12.87 7.62 -8.47
N ILE A 13 -11.73 8.01 -7.92
CA ILE A 13 -10.88 7.16 -7.08
C ILE A 13 -11.03 7.59 -5.62
N MET A 14 -11.22 6.61 -4.74
CA MET A 14 -11.29 6.83 -3.30
C MET A 14 -10.45 5.76 -2.60
N MET A 15 -9.60 6.18 -1.67
CA MET A 15 -8.85 5.29 -0.79
C MET A 15 -9.39 5.43 0.63
N VAL A 16 -9.81 4.31 1.21
CA VAL A 16 -10.30 4.24 2.60
C VAL A 16 -9.38 3.28 3.35
N SER A 17 -8.59 3.80 4.27
CA SER A 17 -7.70 3.00 5.13
C SER A 17 -8.03 3.21 6.61
N ASP A 18 -7.44 2.40 7.47
CA ASP A 18 -7.42 2.69 8.91
C ASP A 18 -6.59 3.94 9.22
N GLU A 19 -6.51 4.29 10.50
CA GLU A 19 -5.76 5.44 11.01
C GLU A 19 -4.24 5.34 10.77
N MET A 20 -3.72 4.14 10.56
CA MET A 20 -2.32 3.88 10.25
C MET A 20 -2.04 3.91 8.75
N GLY A 21 -3.08 4.07 7.92
CA GLY A 21 -2.92 4.04 6.47
C GLY A 21 -2.90 2.63 5.87
N ASP A 22 -3.19 1.60 6.68
CA ASP A 22 -3.25 0.21 6.24
C ASP A 22 -4.69 -0.18 5.84
N ILE A 23 -4.79 -1.22 5.00
CA ILE A 23 -6.01 -1.97 4.73
C ILE A 23 -5.73 -3.41 5.19
N PRO A 24 -6.20 -3.83 6.38
CA PRO A 24 -5.97 -5.18 6.87
C PRO A 24 -6.58 -6.24 5.94
N ALA A 25 -5.85 -7.33 5.70
CA ALA A 25 -6.37 -8.45 4.93
C ALA A 25 -7.64 -9.02 5.57
N GLY A 26 -8.64 -9.36 4.74
CA GLY A 26 -9.94 -9.85 5.22
C GLY A 26 -10.79 -8.82 5.97
N ASN A 27 -10.46 -7.52 5.92
CA ASN A 27 -11.28 -6.49 6.56
C ASN A 27 -12.73 -6.50 6.05
N THR A 28 -13.67 -6.38 6.99
CA THR A 28 -15.12 -6.27 6.72
C THR A 28 -15.63 -4.83 6.87
N SER A 29 -14.75 -3.88 7.15
CA SER A 29 -15.08 -2.48 7.42
C SER A 29 -15.21 -1.63 6.15
N GLY A 30 -15.08 -2.26 4.97
CA GLY A 30 -15.11 -1.60 3.67
C GLY A 30 -13.87 -0.74 3.39
N LEU A 31 -12.74 -1.07 3.99
CA LEU A 31 -11.46 -0.43 3.65
C LEU A 31 -11.01 -0.93 2.26
N GLY A 32 -10.36 -0.06 1.49
CA GLY A 32 -9.94 -0.37 0.13
C GLY A 32 -9.61 0.84 -0.73
N LEU A 33 -8.98 0.56 -1.88
CA LEU A 33 -8.92 1.49 -3.01
C LEU A 33 -10.10 1.19 -3.93
N TYR A 34 -10.94 2.19 -4.17
CA TYR A 34 -12.12 2.10 -5.02
C TYR A 34 -11.92 2.94 -6.26
N PHE A 35 -12.34 2.39 -7.40
CA PHE A 35 -12.51 3.13 -8.65
C PHE A 35 -13.87 2.79 -9.22
N SER A 36 -14.73 3.81 -9.38
CA SER A 36 -16.08 3.63 -9.94
C SER A 36 -16.91 2.58 -9.19
N ASP A 37 -17.01 2.75 -7.86
CA ASP A 37 -17.75 1.88 -6.95
C ASP A 37 -17.30 0.41 -6.87
N THR A 38 -16.17 0.06 -7.50
CA THR A 38 -15.52 -1.27 -7.40
C THR A 38 -14.25 -1.16 -6.57
N ARG A 39 -14.00 -2.12 -5.68
CA ARG A 39 -12.80 -2.22 -4.83
C ARG A 39 -11.65 -2.89 -5.58
N PHE A 40 -10.68 -2.12 -6.03
CA PHE A 40 -9.48 -2.58 -6.74
C PHE A 40 -8.37 -3.06 -5.80
N LEU A 41 -8.40 -2.64 -4.53
CA LEU A 41 -7.43 -3.06 -3.51
C LEU A 41 -8.18 -3.38 -2.23
N SER A 42 -8.05 -4.63 -1.75
CA SER A 42 -8.74 -5.16 -0.57
C SER A 42 -7.80 -5.40 0.61
N ALA A 43 -6.48 -5.42 0.39
CA ALA A 43 -5.47 -5.40 1.44
C ALA A 43 -4.25 -4.56 1.02
N TYR A 44 -3.67 -3.83 1.97
CA TYR A 44 -2.45 -3.03 1.84
C TYR A 44 -1.86 -2.88 3.24
N GLU A 45 -0.91 -3.74 3.61
CA GLU A 45 -0.36 -3.77 4.96
C GLU A 45 1.16 -3.65 4.92
N PHE A 46 1.68 -2.58 5.52
CA PHE A 46 3.12 -2.40 5.69
C PHE A 46 3.60 -2.98 7.02
N ARG A 47 4.66 -3.78 6.98
CA ARG A 47 5.28 -4.39 8.16
C ARG A 47 6.79 -4.16 8.14
N LEU A 48 7.34 -3.87 9.31
CA LEU A 48 8.76 -3.75 9.56
C LEU A 48 9.20 -4.89 10.48
N ASN A 49 10.06 -5.78 9.96
CA ASN A 49 10.48 -7.02 10.58
C ASN A 49 9.28 -7.81 11.12
N ARG A 50 8.25 -7.95 10.28
CA ARG A 50 6.96 -8.64 10.52
C ARG A 50 6.04 -7.98 11.56
N LEU A 51 6.43 -6.84 12.13
CA LEU A 51 5.62 -6.08 13.08
C LEU A 51 5.03 -4.84 12.43
N GLN A 52 3.88 -4.39 12.93
CA GLN A 52 3.30 -3.11 12.54
C GLN A 52 4.09 -1.96 13.20
N PRO A 53 4.44 -0.90 12.45
CA PRO A 53 4.96 0.33 13.05
C PRO A 53 4.00 0.96 14.05
N ILE A 54 4.52 1.80 14.95
CA ILE A 54 3.75 2.57 15.92
C ILE A 54 3.44 3.94 15.31
N LEU A 55 2.17 4.28 15.16
CA LEU A 55 1.73 5.60 14.68
C LEU A 55 1.99 6.68 15.74
N LEU A 56 2.60 7.79 15.31
CA LEU A 56 2.77 8.99 16.14
C LEU A 56 1.76 10.08 15.75
N SER A 57 1.54 10.26 14.45
CA SER A 57 0.58 11.23 13.93
C SER A 57 0.20 10.92 12.49
N ALA A 58 -1.04 11.24 12.11
CA ALA A 58 -1.49 11.25 10.73
C ALA A 58 -2.10 12.62 10.39
N SER A 59 -1.88 13.10 9.16
CA SER A 59 -2.53 14.28 8.60
C SER A 59 -3.16 13.95 7.25
N VAL A 60 -4.25 14.64 6.95
CA VAL A 60 -4.89 14.64 5.62
C VAL A 60 -4.92 16.07 5.14
N ASP A 61 -4.30 16.31 4.00
CA ASP A 61 -4.18 17.62 3.36
C ASP A 61 -4.92 17.57 2.02
N GLU A 62 -5.68 18.61 1.72
CA GLU A 62 -6.40 18.80 0.44
C GLU A 62 -7.35 17.66 0.03
N SER A 63 -7.76 16.79 0.96
CA SER A 63 -8.64 15.61 0.75
C SER A 63 -8.09 14.48 -0.13
N TYR A 64 -6.98 14.69 -0.83
CA TYR A 64 -6.34 13.69 -1.68
C TYR A 64 -4.89 13.38 -1.28
N VAL A 65 -4.32 14.05 -0.27
CA VAL A 65 -2.98 13.78 0.28
C VAL A 65 -3.06 13.36 1.74
N ALA A 66 -2.26 12.37 2.15
CA ALA A 66 -2.06 12.02 3.56
C ALA A 66 -0.58 11.81 3.89
N THR A 67 -0.20 12.16 5.11
CA THR A 67 1.10 11.83 5.68
C THR A 67 0.93 11.12 7.03
N PHE A 68 1.71 10.06 7.25
CA PHE A 68 1.78 9.32 8.49
C PHE A 68 3.21 9.36 9.02
N GLN A 69 3.37 9.76 10.27
CA GLN A 69 4.64 9.69 11.01
C GLN A 69 4.57 8.52 11.96
N MET A 70 5.55 7.63 11.87
CA MET A 70 5.58 6.37 12.57
C MET A 70 6.99 6.09 13.10
N VAL A 71 7.07 5.16 14.05
CA VAL A 71 8.34 4.65 14.59
C VAL A 71 8.29 3.13 14.71
N ASN A 72 9.44 2.48 14.74
CA ASN A 72 9.49 1.04 14.95
C ASN A 72 9.13 0.66 16.41
N PRO A 73 8.43 -0.48 16.61
CA PRO A 73 8.40 -1.15 17.91
C PRO A 73 9.79 -1.72 18.25
N VAL A 74 9.93 -2.38 19.40
CA VAL A 74 11.13 -3.20 19.66
C VAL A 74 11.18 -4.31 18.61
N LEU A 75 12.26 -4.37 17.82
CA LEU A 75 12.46 -5.43 16.82
C LEU A 75 13.51 -6.41 17.32
N LEU A 76 13.24 -7.69 17.14
CA LEU A 76 14.15 -8.78 17.46
C LEU A 76 14.67 -9.38 16.15
N LEU A 77 15.99 -9.51 16.04
CA LEU A 77 16.67 -10.14 14.90
C LEU A 77 17.34 -11.44 15.36
N ASP A 78 17.66 -12.30 14.40
CA ASP A 78 18.39 -13.56 14.60
C ASP A 78 17.83 -14.39 15.77
N GLU A 79 16.52 -14.62 15.76
CA GLU A 79 15.82 -15.37 16.83
C GLU A 79 15.96 -14.76 18.22
N GLY A 80 16.11 -13.43 18.30
CA GLY A 80 16.18 -12.68 19.56
C GLY A 80 17.59 -12.34 20.04
N LYS A 81 18.64 -12.72 19.29
CA LYS A 81 20.03 -12.43 19.68
C LYS A 81 20.41 -10.96 19.54
N ARG A 82 19.81 -10.26 18.57
CA ARG A 82 20.01 -8.82 18.36
C ARG A 82 18.69 -8.08 18.54
N ARG A 83 18.77 -6.85 19.03
CA ARG A 83 17.62 -5.99 19.30
C ARG A 83 17.81 -4.64 18.63
N ILE A 84 16.81 -4.21 17.85
CA ILE A 84 16.68 -2.82 17.44
C ILE A 84 15.78 -2.14 18.48
N PRO A 85 16.27 -1.09 19.18
CA PRO A 85 15.48 -0.37 20.17
C PRO A 85 14.20 0.22 19.58
N GLN A 86 13.15 0.35 20.40
CA GLN A 86 11.96 1.08 19.99
C GLN A 86 12.33 2.53 19.63
N GLN A 87 11.65 3.11 18.64
CA GLN A 87 11.85 4.51 18.24
C GLN A 87 13.26 4.85 17.73
N SER A 88 14.08 3.85 17.37
CA SER A 88 15.37 4.08 16.73
C SER A 88 15.27 4.22 15.21
N LEU A 89 14.12 3.90 14.61
CA LEU A 89 13.82 4.06 13.20
C LEU A 89 12.63 5.03 13.06
N SER A 90 12.85 6.11 12.30
CA SER A 90 11.78 7.02 11.88
C SER A 90 11.20 6.53 10.57
N ILE A 91 9.87 6.46 10.48
CA ILE A 91 9.15 5.99 9.30
C ILE A 91 8.16 7.07 8.90
N ARG A 92 8.28 7.56 7.67
CA ARG A 92 7.35 8.53 7.09
C ARG A 92 6.69 7.92 5.87
N ARG A 93 5.36 7.81 5.91
CA ARG A 93 4.54 7.44 4.76
C ARG A 93 3.88 8.70 4.23
N SER A 94 4.04 8.98 2.95
CA SER A 94 3.35 10.09 2.28
C SER A 94 2.66 9.52 1.06
N ARG A 95 1.35 9.72 0.94
CA ARG A 95 0.57 9.17 -0.17
C ARG A 95 -0.41 10.20 -0.71
N PHE A 96 -0.74 10.09 -1.99
CA PHE A 96 -1.76 10.91 -2.63
C PHE A 96 -2.53 10.15 -3.71
N ILE A 97 -3.68 10.68 -4.13
CA ILE A 97 -4.49 10.11 -5.21
C ILE A 97 -4.42 11.02 -6.43
N TYR A 98 -3.99 10.46 -7.57
CA TYR A 98 -4.02 11.13 -8.87
C TYR A 98 -3.97 10.09 -10.01
N GLY A 99 -5.12 9.69 -10.56
CA GLY A 99 -5.18 8.58 -11.54
C GLY A 99 -4.85 7.19 -10.96
N GLY A 100 -4.24 7.13 -9.79
CA GLY A 100 -4.00 5.96 -8.95
C GLY A 100 -3.65 6.37 -7.53
N LEU A 101 -3.25 5.41 -6.70
CA LEU A 101 -2.65 5.68 -5.38
C LEU A 101 -1.13 5.70 -5.53
N HIS A 102 -0.50 6.79 -5.11
CA HIS A 102 0.95 6.95 -5.10
C HIS A 102 1.42 7.05 -3.66
N GLU A 103 2.34 6.18 -3.24
CA GLU A 103 2.84 6.14 -1.86
C GLU A 103 4.37 6.08 -1.81
N ARG A 104 4.94 6.90 -0.94
CA ARG A 104 6.36 6.92 -0.60
C ARG A 104 6.52 6.56 0.87
N ILE A 105 7.32 5.53 1.15
CA ILE A 105 7.67 5.09 2.50
C ILE A 105 9.17 5.33 2.70
N GLY A 106 9.50 6.36 3.47
CA GLY A 106 10.86 6.66 3.90
C GLY A 106 11.14 6.06 5.27
N ILE A 107 12.27 5.38 5.42
CA ILE A 107 12.70 4.73 6.67
C ILE A 107 14.12 5.18 6.96
N GLN A 108 14.31 5.87 8.08
CA GLN A 108 15.60 6.39 8.51
C GLN A 108 16.08 5.71 9.79
N ASN A 109 17.34 5.30 9.81
CA ASN A 109 18.00 4.88 11.05
C ASN A 109 18.40 6.09 11.89
N CYS A 110 17.65 6.37 12.95
CA CYS A 110 17.95 7.46 13.88
C CYS A 110 18.91 7.05 15.01
N GLY A 111 19.18 5.74 15.18
CA GLY A 111 20.10 5.18 16.16
C GLY A 111 21.58 5.39 15.82
N SER A 112 22.47 5.04 16.75
CA SER A 112 23.94 5.14 16.58
C SER A 112 24.55 3.94 15.85
N GLU A 113 23.91 2.78 15.91
CA GLU A 113 24.42 1.53 15.36
C GLU A 113 23.81 1.20 13.99
N PRO A 114 24.54 0.50 13.10
CA PRO A 114 23.95 -0.05 11.88
C PRO A 114 22.92 -1.13 12.21
N VAL A 115 21.88 -1.24 11.39
CA VAL A 115 20.79 -2.21 11.55
C VAL A 115 20.42 -2.87 10.23
N ASP A 116 20.00 -4.13 10.30
CA ASP A 116 19.40 -4.86 9.18
C ASP A 116 17.89 -4.90 9.37
N ILE A 117 17.14 -4.34 8.42
CA ILE A 117 15.68 -4.30 8.47
C ILE A 117 15.07 -5.10 7.32
N GLU A 118 13.88 -5.63 7.58
CA GLU A 118 13.03 -6.27 6.58
C GLU A 118 11.74 -5.46 6.44
N CYS A 119 11.46 -4.98 5.24
CA CYS A 119 10.21 -4.30 4.92
C CYS A 119 9.34 -5.26 4.13
N ALA A 120 8.09 -5.46 4.55
CA ALA A 120 7.13 -6.27 3.83
C ALA A 120 5.87 -5.45 3.53
N LEU A 121 5.36 -5.58 2.31
CA LEU A 121 4.11 -4.98 1.88
C LEU A 121 3.20 -6.07 1.33
N ARG A 122 2.10 -6.35 2.03
CA ARG A 122 1.06 -7.28 1.57
C ARG A 122 0.01 -6.52 0.78
N ILE A 123 -0.32 -7.03 -0.40
CA ILE A 123 -1.28 -6.44 -1.33
C ILE A 123 -2.26 -7.52 -1.78
N GLU A 124 -3.55 -7.21 -1.74
CA GLU A 124 -4.60 -8.07 -2.30
C GLU A 124 -5.62 -7.24 -3.07
N ALA A 125 -6.23 -7.85 -4.08
CA ALA A 125 -7.33 -7.28 -4.87
C ALA A 125 -8.46 -8.30 -4.98
N ASP A 126 -9.71 -7.83 -4.88
CA ASP A 126 -10.90 -8.70 -4.98
C ASP A 126 -11.96 -8.22 -5.98
N PHE A 127 -11.86 -6.98 -6.46
CA PHE A 127 -12.76 -6.38 -7.47
C PHE A 127 -14.25 -6.44 -7.08
N ARG A 128 -14.54 -6.43 -5.78
CA ARG A 128 -15.93 -6.42 -5.27
C ARG A 128 -16.51 -5.03 -5.35
N ASP A 129 -17.78 -4.92 -5.75
CA ASP A 129 -18.46 -3.63 -5.74
C ASP A 129 -18.89 -3.19 -4.34
N MET A 130 -19.25 -1.91 -4.22
CA MET A 130 -19.64 -1.31 -2.95
C MET A 130 -20.87 -1.96 -2.31
N PHE A 131 -21.76 -2.59 -3.08
CA PHE A 131 -22.93 -3.28 -2.52
C PHE A 131 -22.55 -4.64 -1.93
N ASP A 132 -21.67 -5.39 -2.59
CA ASP A 132 -21.11 -6.64 -2.08
C ASP A 132 -20.24 -6.37 -0.84
N VAL A 133 -19.35 -5.37 -0.90
CA VAL A 133 -18.51 -4.97 0.25
C VAL A 133 -19.34 -4.59 1.47
N ARG A 134 -20.50 -3.95 1.28
CA ARG A 134 -21.42 -3.58 2.37
C ARG A 134 -22.37 -4.69 2.79
N GLY A 135 -22.31 -5.87 2.16
CA GLY A 135 -23.16 -7.01 2.47
C GLY A 135 -24.62 -6.84 2.03
N TYR A 136 -24.93 -5.86 1.18
CA TYR A 136 -26.29 -5.64 0.68
C TYR A 136 -26.70 -6.68 -0.37
N ARG A 137 -25.73 -7.22 -1.12
CA ARG A 137 -25.99 -8.18 -2.18
C ARG A 137 -24.78 -9.05 -2.45
N LEU A 138 -24.94 -10.36 -2.28
CA LEU A 138 -24.01 -11.33 -2.84
C LEU A 138 -24.11 -11.31 -4.37
N GLN A 139 -23.00 -11.00 -5.03
CA GLN A 139 -22.92 -11.02 -6.48
C GLN A 139 -22.29 -12.31 -6.99
N LEU A 140 -22.68 -12.70 -8.20
CA LEU A 140 -21.93 -13.67 -8.98
C LEU A 140 -20.59 -13.03 -9.34
N LEU A 141 -19.53 -13.52 -8.73
CA LEU A 141 -18.19 -13.06 -9.04
C LEU A 141 -17.80 -13.47 -10.46
N GLY A 142 -17.06 -12.59 -11.12
CA GLY A 142 -16.29 -12.89 -12.31
C GLY A 142 -15.13 -13.83 -11.98
N LYS A 143 -14.11 -13.83 -12.84
CA LYS A 143 -12.96 -14.72 -12.68
C LYS A 143 -11.69 -13.93 -12.41
N MET A 144 -11.04 -14.22 -11.28
CA MET A 144 -9.66 -13.81 -11.03
C MET A 144 -8.72 -14.61 -11.95
N ARG A 145 -7.83 -13.91 -12.64
CA ARG A 145 -6.70 -14.53 -13.34
C ARG A 145 -5.55 -14.81 -12.37
N PRO A 146 -4.61 -15.68 -12.73
CA PRO A 146 -3.38 -15.85 -11.95
C PRO A 146 -2.68 -14.50 -11.75
N LEU A 147 -2.12 -14.30 -10.56
CA LEU A 147 -1.30 -13.12 -10.25
C LEU A 147 -0.08 -13.08 -11.18
N GLU A 148 0.06 -11.97 -11.90
CA GLU A 148 1.24 -11.71 -12.71
C GLU A 148 2.28 -10.98 -11.85
N VAL A 149 3.53 -11.43 -11.95
CA VAL A 149 4.63 -10.99 -11.09
C VAL A 149 5.87 -10.78 -11.94
N ASP A 150 6.50 -9.62 -11.79
CA ASP A 150 7.79 -9.34 -12.42
C ASP A 150 8.74 -8.57 -11.48
N SER A 151 9.86 -8.07 -12.02
CA SER A 151 10.85 -7.31 -11.25
C SER A 151 10.39 -5.91 -10.84
N GLN A 152 9.37 -5.37 -11.51
CA GLN A 152 8.84 -4.03 -11.36
C GLN A 152 7.55 -4.00 -10.52
N GLY A 153 6.89 -5.15 -10.31
CA GLY A 153 5.84 -5.29 -9.32
C GLY A 153 4.83 -6.43 -9.58
N LEU A 154 3.55 -6.13 -9.39
CA LEU A 154 2.45 -7.11 -9.38
C LEU A 154 1.28 -6.62 -10.23
N THR A 155 0.61 -7.52 -10.95
CA THR A 155 -0.62 -7.20 -11.65
C THR A 155 -1.73 -8.20 -11.29
N PHE A 156 -2.79 -7.67 -10.68
CA PHE A 156 -4.03 -8.41 -10.42
C PHE A 156 -4.98 -8.16 -11.58
N THR A 157 -5.52 -9.24 -12.18
CA THR A 157 -6.48 -9.13 -13.29
C THR A 157 -7.76 -9.89 -12.97
N TYR A 158 -8.90 -9.26 -13.26
CA TYR A 158 -10.24 -9.81 -13.05
C TYR A 158 -11.10 -9.63 -14.30
N ASP A 159 -11.67 -10.74 -14.76
CA ASP A 159 -12.66 -10.76 -15.85
C ASP A 159 -14.06 -10.66 -15.24
N GLY A 160 -14.68 -9.49 -15.35
CA GLY A 160 -16.03 -9.24 -14.82
C GLY A 160 -17.12 -9.94 -15.63
N GLN A 161 -18.24 -10.25 -14.96
CA GLN A 161 -19.43 -10.82 -15.60
C GLN A 161 -20.11 -9.84 -16.57
N ASP A 162 -19.80 -8.56 -16.46
CA ASP A 162 -20.19 -7.51 -17.38
C ASP A 162 -19.35 -7.48 -18.67
N GLY A 163 -18.42 -8.43 -18.82
CA GLY A 163 -17.50 -8.50 -19.96
C GLY A 163 -16.34 -7.50 -19.89
N LEU A 164 -16.23 -6.73 -18.80
CA LEU A 164 -15.13 -5.77 -18.62
C LEU A 164 -13.99 -6.42 -17.84
N MET A 165 -12.78 -6.31 -18.41
CA MET A 165 -11.54 -6.58 -17.70
C MET A 165 -11.25 -5.46 -16.70
N ARG A 166 -10.80 -5.81 -15.50
CA ARG A 166 -10.32 -4.88 -14.49
C ARG A 166 -8.92 -5.30 -14.06
N ARG A 167 -8.03 -4.33 -13.84
CA ARG A 167 -6.69 -4.59 -13.32
C ARG A 167 -6.32 -3.66 -12.18
N THR A 168 -5.48 -4.15 -11.29
CA THR A 168 -4.73 -3.35 -10.32
C THR A 168 -3.26 -3.60 -10.59
N GLU A 169 -2.58 -2.62 -11.18
CA GLU A 169 -1.13 -2.66 -11.40
C GLU A 169 -0.41 -2.03 -10.21
N VAL A 170 0.55 -2.75 -9.66
CA VAL A 170 1.41 -2.28 -8.59
C VAL A 170 2.81 -2.14 -9.17
N VAL A 171 3.35 -0.94 -9.13
CA VAL A 171 4.72 -0.64 -9.58
C VAL A 171 5.54 -0.22 -8.37
N VAL A 172 6.76 -0.75 -8.28
CA VAL A 172 7.70 -0.43 -7.20
C VAL A 172 9.02 0.06 -7.78
N ASN A 173 9.60 1.10 -7.19
CA ASN A 173 10.89 1.65 -7.66
C ASN A 173 12.10 0.75 -7.40
N ARG A 174 11.95 -0.28 -6.57
CA ARG A 174 13.01 -1.22 -6.18
C ARG A 174 12.48 -2.64 -6.28
N ALA A 175 13.20 -3.48 -7.02
CA ALA A 175 12.89 -4.90 -7.10
C ALA A 175 12.87 -5.55 -5.69
N PRO A 176 11.84 -6.32 -5.34
CA PRO A 176 11.78 -7.03 -4.06
C PRO A 176 12.84 -8.14 -3.97
N THR A 177 13.35 -8.39 -2.77
CA THR A 177 14.21 -9.54 -2.49
C THR A 177 13.46 -10.87 -2.64
N THR A 178 12.20 -10.90 -2.19
CA THR A 178 11.31 -12.06 -2.35
C THR A 178 9.88 -11.59 -2.62
N GLN A 179 9.13 -12.44 -3.32
CA GLN A 179 7.72 -12.21 -3.64
C GLN A 179 6.95 -13.51 -3.41
N HIS A 180 5.86 -13.45 -2.65
CA HIS A 180 5.03 -14.61 -2.36
C HIS A 180 3.59 -14.18 -2.08
N GLU A 181 2.63 -14.73 -2.81
CA GLU A 181 1.18 -14.52 -2.58
C GLU A 181 0.80 -13.04 -2.37
N GLY A 182 1.22 -12.15 -3.28
CA GLY A 182 0.94 -10.71 -3.19
C GLY A 182 1.71 -9.95 -2.12
N THR A 183 2.67 -10.60 -1.44
CA THR A 183 3.57 -9.95 -0.47
C THR A 183 4.94 -9.70 -1.09
N LEU A 184 5.33 -8.43 -1.13
CA LEU A 184 6.65 -7.97 -1.57
C LEU A 184 7.53 -7.75 -0.34
N THR A 185 8.74 -8.28 -0.34
CA THR A 185 9.68 -8.13 0.79
C THR A 185 11.03 -7.60 0.32
N TRP A 186 11.57 -6.63 1.06
CA TRP A 186 12.89 -6.04 0.86
C TRP A 186 13.71 -6.14 2.13
N ARG A 187 15.03 -6.27 1.97
CA ARG A 187 15.99 -6.20 3.07
C ARG A 187 16.98 -5.08 2.84
N PHE A 188 17.21 -4.29 3.88
CA PHE A 188 18.11 -3.13 3.82
C PHE A 188 19.07 -3.15 5.00
N PRO A 189 20.39 -3.14 4.76
CA PRO A 189 21.34 -2.66 5.76
C PRO A 189 21.25 -1.13 5.80
N LEU A 190 21.08 -0.57 7.00
CA LEU A 190 21.05 0.88 7.22
C LEU A 190 22.12 1.26 8.24
N THR A 191 23.09 2.04 7.81
CA THR A 191 24.04 2.72 8.69
C THR A 191 23.36 3.83 9.50
N SER A 192 24.02 4.38 10.51
CA SER A 192 23.45 5.49 11.29
C SER A 192 23.12 6.67 10.37
N LYS A 193 21.92 7.23 10.54
CA LYS A 193 21.34 8.35 9.78
C LYS A 193 21.00 8.06 8.32
N GLU A 194 21.32 6.87 7.83
CA GLU A 194 20.94 6.43 6.49
C GLU A 194 19.42 6.33 6.35
N THR A 195 18.94 6.69 5.17
CA THR A 195 17.52 6.62 4.81
C THR A 195 17.36 5.77 3.56
N VAL A 196 16.42 4.84 3.61
CA VAL A 196 15.92 4.15 2.43
C VAL A 196 14.51 4.63 2.10
N THR A 197 14.19 4.68 0.82
CA THR A 197 12.87 5.06 0.32
C THR A 197 12.34 4.00 -0.63
N LEU A 198 11.14 3.52 -0.31
CA LEU A 198 10.29 2.74 -1.20
C LEU A 198 9.25 3.67 -1.83
N VAL A 199 9.04 3.54 -3.13
CA VAL A 199 7.98 4.21 -3.87
C VAL A 199 7.10 3.13 -4.48
N ILE A 200 5.80 3.23 -4.23
CA ILE A 200 4.78 2.27 -4.62
C ILE A 200 3.66 3.02 -5.32
N ASP A 201 3.39 2.66 -6.56
CA ASP A 201 2.30 3.20 -7.37
C ASP A 201 1.27 2.08 -7.58
N ILE A 202 -0.01 2.35 -7.33
CA ILE A 202 -1.12 1.40 -7.48
C ILE A 202 -2.16 2.00 -8.41
N ILE A 203 -2.30 1.38 -9.58
CA ILE A 203 -3.10 1.92 -10.68
C ILE A 203 -4.31 1.02 -10.93
N PRO A 204 -5.54 1.50 -10.66
CA PRO A 204 -6.76 0.80 -11.03
C PRO A 204 -7.13 1.07 -12.51
N LEU A 205 -7.39 0.02 -13.28
CA LEU A 205 -7.70 0.10 -14.72
C LEU A 205 -8.99 -0.67 -15.06
N ILE A 206 -9.77 -0.14 -16.00
CA ILE A 206 -11.01 -0.76 -16.51
C ILE A 206 -10.94 -0.81 -18.05
N GLY A 207 -11.18 -1.99 -18.61
CA GLY A 207 -11.16 -2.24 -20.04
C GLY A 207 -9.74 -2.24 -20.62
N GLU A 208 -9.62 -1.87 -21.90
CA GLU A 208 -8.33 -1.69 -22.60
C GLU A 208 -7.75 -0.29 -22.42
N ASN A 209 -8.30 0.52 -21.51
CA ASN A 209 -7.77 1.85 -21.28
C ASN A 209 -6.33 1.74 -20.76
N GLU A 210 -5.39 2.11 -21.63
CA GLU A 210 -4.03 2.38 -21.20
C GLU A 210 -4.04 3.58 -20.26
N PRO A 211 -3.13 3.59 -19.30
CA PRO A 211 -2.98 4.73 -18.44
C PRO A 211 -2.61 6.01 -19.18
N MET A 212 -3.27 7.11 -18.83
CA MET A 212 -3.00 8.42 -19.43
C MET A 212 -1.64 9.02 -19.04
N LEU A 213 -0.91 8.46 -18.08
CA LEU A 213 0.31 9.03 -17.51
C LEU A 213 1.40 7.96 -17.33
N SER A 214 2.67 8.34 -17.54
CA SER A 214 3.81 7.56 -17.05
C SER A 214 3.78 7.60 -15.53
N TYR A 215 3.28 6.54 -14.90
CA TYR A 215 3.10 6.49 -13.45
C TYR A 215 4.42 6.35 -12.71
N LEU A 216 5.03 7.48 -12.43
CA LEU A 216 6.06 7.61 -11.43
C LEU A 216 5.57 8.65 -10.43
N TYR A 217 5.68 8.33 -9.14
CA TYR A 217 5.30 9.24 -8.04
C TYR A 217 5.71 10.70 -8.29
N ASP A 218 6.92 10.95 -8.82
CA ASP A 218 7.41 12.31 -9.05
C ASP A 218 6.73 12.99 -10.26
N ASP A 219 6.39 12.25 -11.31
CA ASP A 219 5.63 12.77 -12.45
C ASP A 219 4.19 13.10 -12.02
N ALA A 220 3.57 12.21 -11.25
CA ALA A 220 2.23 12.41 -10.70
C ALA A 220 2.19 13.59 -9.72
N LEU A 221 3.24 13.79 -8.92
CA LEU A 221 3.36 14.93 -8.02
C LEU A 221 3.53 16.27 -8.78
N GLN A 222 4.22 16.27 -9.92
CA GLN A 222 4.35 17.47 -10.77
C GLN A 222 3.05 17.84 -11.50
N ALA A 223 2.13 16.89 -11.65
CA ALA A 223 0.86 17.07 -12.34
C ALA A 223 -0.31 17.48 -11.42
N LEU A 224 -0.09 17.51 -10.09
CA LEU A 224 -0.98 18.10 -9.09
C LEU A 224 -0.89 19.64 -9.13
#